data_AF-A0A2P5W6C2-F1
#
_entry.id   AF-A0A2P5W6C2-F1
#
_cell.length_a   1.000
_cell.length_b   1.000
_cell.length_c   1.000
_cell.angle_alpha   90.00
_cell.angle_beta   90.00
_cell.angle_gamma   90.00
#
_symmetry.space_group_name_H-M   'P 1'
#
loop_
_entity.id
_entity.type
_entity.pdbx_description
1 polymer ?
#
loop_
_entity_poly.entity_id
_entity_poly.type
_entity_poly.pdbx_seq_one_letter_code
_entity_poly.pdbx_strand_id
1 'polypeptide(L)'
;MAIEKELFKKRLTKTDVEKRLSIPSRKKKCFLNFRGKHMAEFKVKDKHGKDWTFNCSTRKKDYPKPVVTSGWLLFVQWWNLAVGDEVKVYGKMDEAGEEHYRIEVAVATNSTADGTVNDDQTEKLHNQPFFEFISQKPDLNIGKSKLIN
;
A
#
# COMPACT_ATOMS: atom_id res chain seq x y z
N MET A 1 9.96 2.56 -25.67
CA MET A 1 9.49 1.84 -24.47
C MET A 1 8.99 2.87 -23.46
N ALA A 2 7.79 2.69 -22.90
CA ALA A 2 7.30 3.54 -21.82
C ALA A 2 8.10 3.29 -20.54
N ILE A 3 8.68 4.35 -19.94
CA ILE A 3 9.45 4.26 -18.70
C ILE A 3 8.48 4.32 -17.51
N GLU A 4 8.41 3.27 -16.71
CA GLU A 4 7.69 3.29 -15.44
C GLU A 4 8.45 4.13 -14.38
N LYS A 5 7.72 4.90 -13.60
CA LYS A 5 8.25 5.91 -12.67
C LYS A 5 7.64 5.75 -11.28
N GLU A 6 8.46 5.67 -10.23
CA GLU A 6 7.98 5.75 -8.83
C GLU A 6 7.32 7.13 -8.62
N LEU A 7 6.03 7.13 -8.29
CA LEU A 7 5.25 8.33 -7.98
C LEU A 7 5.33 8.65 -6.49
N PHE A 8 5.22 7.62 -5.65
CA PHE A 8 5.61 7.66 -4.24
C PHE A 8 5.84 6.26 -3.69
N LYS A 9 6.65 6.18 -2.62
CA LYS A 9 6.62 5.09 -1.65
C LYS A 9 6.28 5.61 -0.26
N LYS A 10 5.69 4.74 0.57
CA LYS A 10 5.27 5.10 1.92
C LYS A 10 5.24 3.90 2.86
N ARG A 11 5.95 4.02 3.98
CA ARG A 11 5.74 3.19 5.17
C ARG A 11 4.38 3.50 5.83
N LEU A 12 3.55 2.49 6.01
CA LEU A 12 2.17 2.62 6.49
C LEU A 12 2.14 2.93 7.99
N THR A 13 1.34 3.94 8.36
CA THR A 13 1.04 4.30 9.75
C THR A 13 -0.27 3.65 10.20
N LYS A 14 -0.55 3.66 11.51
CA LYS A 14 -1.84 3.23 12.09
C LYS A 14 -3.06 3.84 11.38
N THR A 15 -3.00 5.13 11.02
CA THR A 15 -4.09 5.80 10.28
C THR A 15 -4.21 5.35 8.82
N ASP A 16 -3.12 4.88 8.20
CA ASP A 16 -3.20 4.33 6.85
C ASP A 16 -3.87 2.95 6.88
N VAL A 17 -3.42 2.05 7.77
CA VAL A 17 -4.00 0.70 7.93
C VAL A 17 -5.47 0.76 8.34
N GLU A 18 -5.82 1.56 9.37
CA GLU A 18 -7.18 1.56 9.93
C GLU A 18 -8.21 2.40 9.16
N LYS A 19 -7.78 3.41 8.37
CA LYS A 19 -8.70 4.47 7.89
C LYS A 19 -8.51 4.89 6.45
N ARG A 20 -7.30 5.30 6.03
CA ARG A 20 -7.05 5.87 4.68
C ARG A 20 -5.57 6.10 4.39
N LEU A 21 -5.09 5.62 3.23
CA LEU A 21 -3.75 5.94 2.75
C LEU A 21 -3.61 7.43 2.47
N SER A 22 -2.84 8.13 3.30
CA SER A 22 -2.49 9.53 3.08
C SER A 22 -1.24 9.64 2.20
N ILE A 23 -1.42 9.99 0.92
CA ILE A 23 -0.34 10.09 -0.07
C ILE A 23 0.75 11.08 0.39
N PRO A 24 2.05 10.74 0.27
CA PRO A 24 3.15 11.67 0.55
C PRO A 24 3.21 12.78 -0.50
N SER A 25 2.90 14.03 -0.12
CA SER A 25 3.00 15.18 -1.01
C SER A 25 4.11 16.14 -0.56
N ARG A 26 5.38 15.76 -0.83
CA ARG A 26 6.56 16.61 -0.56
C ARG A 26 6.55 17.91 -1.39
N LYS A 27 5.97 17.89 -2.60
CA LYS A 27 5.89 19.05 -3.52
C LYS A 27 4.47 19.65 -3.62
N LYS A 28 3.60 19.43 -2.62
CA LYS A 28 2.19 19.88 -2.49
C LYS A 28 1.20 19.48 -3.62
N LYS A 29 1.66 19.15 -4.83
CA LYS A 29 0.83 18.61 -5.91
C LYS A 29 0.53 17.13 -5.67
N CYS A 30 -0.66 16.68 -6.07
CA CYS A 30 -0.93 15.26 -6.31
C CYS A 30 -0.43 14.90 -7.72
N PHE A 31 -0.16 13.63 -7.97
CA PHE A 31 0.10 13.13 -9.34
C PHE A 31 -1.20 12.97 -10.13
N LEU A 32 -2.30 12.59 -9.46
CA LEU A 32 -3.62 12.44 -10.08
C LEU A 32 -4.17 13.75 -10.63
N ASN A 33 -4.65 13.72 -11.87
CA ASN A 33 -5.40 14.81 -12.47
C ASN A 33 -6.88 14.74 -12.03
N PHE A 34 -7.28 15.65 -11.15
CA PHE A 34 -8.64 15.74 -10.63
C PHE A 34 -9.68 16.31 -11.61
N ARG A 35 -9.28 16.81 -12.80
CA ARG A 35 -10.16 17.38 -13.83
C ARG A 35 -11.19 18.39 -13.27
N GLY A 36 -10.75 19.28 -12.37
CA GLY A 36 -11.58 20.29 -11.70
C GLY A 36 -12.45 19.80 -10.53
N LYS A 37 -12.50 18.50 -10.24
CA LYS A 37 -13.28 17.91 -9.14
C LYS A 37 -12.48 17.88 -7.82
N HIS A 38 -13.15 17.61 -6.70
CA HIS A 38 -12.49 17.34 -5.40
C HIS A 38 -12.07 15.87 -5.21
N MET A 39 -12.54 14.98 -6.08
CA MET A 39 -12.32 13.54 -6.01
C MET A 39 -12.01 13.00 -7.41
N ALA A 40 -11.06 12.07 -7.49
CA ALA A 40 -10.69 11.33 -8.68
C ALA A 40 -10.76 9.83 -8.39
N GLU A 41 -11.18 9.06 -9.39
CA GLU A 41 -11.00 7.61 -9.39
C GLU A 41 -9.51 7.31 -9.66
N PHE A 42 -8.95 6.35 -8.93
CA PHE A 42 -7.56 5.96 -8.98
C PHE A 42 -7.49 4.44 -9.13
N LYS A 43 -7.32 3.99 -10.38
CA LYS A 43 -7.19 2.58 -10.76
C LYS A 43 -5.72 2.19 -10.73
N VAL A 44 -5.38 1.12 -10.02
CA VAL A 44 -4.03 0.54 -9.99
C VAL A 44 -4.08 -0.95 -10.28
N LYS A 45 -3.06 -1.47 -10.96
CA LYS A 45 -2.85 -2.92 -11.10
C LYS A 45 -1.79 -3.40 -10.11
N ASP A 46 -1.99 -4.54 -9.45
CA ASP A 46 -1.01 -5.12 -8.50
C ASP A 46 -0.04 -6.12 -9.15
N LYS A 47 0.91 -6.69 -8.36
CA LYS A 47 1.88 -7.69 -8.85
C LYS A 47 1.26 -9.00 -9.37
N HIS A 48 -0.02 -9.26 -9.07
CA HIS A 48 -0.76 -10.42 -9.57
C HIS A 48 -1.63 -10.08 -10.78
N GLY A 49 -1.55 -8.85 -11.29
CA GLY A 49 -2.36 -8.38 -12.43
C GLY A 49 -3.79 -7.98 -12.05
N LYS A 50 -4.18 -8.07 -10.77
CA LYS A 50 -5.52 -7.69 -10.30
C LYS A 50 -5.66 -6.18 -10.28
N ASP A 51 -6.77 -5.68 -10.82
CA ASP A 51 -7.11 -4.27 -10.81
C ASP A 51 -7.82 -3.88 -9.51
N TRP A 52 -7.44 -2.71 -8.98
CA TRP A 52 -7.97 -2.12 -7.76
C TRP A 52 -8.41 -0.69 -8.05
N THR A 53 -9.70 -0.42 -7.83
CA THR A 53 -10.27 0.92 -7.95
C THR A 53 -10.35 1.58 -6.58
N PHE A 54 -9.71 2.73 -6.43
CA PHE A 54 -9.80 3.55 -5.23
C PHE A 54 -10.38 4.93 -5.53
N ASN A 55 -10.95 5.58 -4.50
CA ASN A 55 -11.26 7.01 -4.58
C ASN A 55 -10.15 7.82 -3.89
N CYS A 56 -9.51 8.73 -4.63
CA CYS A 56 -8.61 9.73 -4.06
C CYS A 56 -9.31 11.09 -3.97
N SER A 57 -9.13 11.81 -2.87
CA SER A 57 -9.72 13.12 -2.63
C SER A 57 -8.71 14.10 -2.03
N THR A 58 -8.83 15.39 -2.36
CA THR A 58 -8.03 16.48 -1.76
C THR A 58 -8.81 17.19 -0.66
N ARG A 59 -8.13 17.54 0.44
CA ARG A 59 -8.74 18.35 1.52
C ARG A 59 -8.98 19.78 1.03
N LYS A 60 -10.10 20.40 1.44
CA LYS A 60 -10.51 21.76 1.02
C LYS A 60 -9.85 22.93 1.78
N LYS A 61 -9.16 22.68 2.90
CA LYS A 61 -8.47 23.70 3.71
C LYS A 61 -6.98 23.72 3.41
N ASP A 62 -6.29 24.70 4.00
CA ASP A 62 -4.84 24.87 4.01
C ASP A 62 -4.09 23.55 4.11
N TYR A 63 -3.13 23.37 3.19
CA TYR A 63 -2.50 22.08 2.89
C TYR A 63 -3.49 21.02 2.33
N PRO A 64 -3.84 21.10 1.02
CA PRO A 64 -4.79 20.20 0.36
C PRO A 64 -4.21 18.79 0.14
N LYS A 65 -3.95 18.06 1.22
CA LYS A 65 -3.31 16.74 1.20
C LYS A 65 -4.22 15.72 0.49
N PRO A 66 -3.75 15.03 -0.57
CA PRO A 66 -4.49 13.93 -1.18
C PRO A 66 -4.55 12.71 -0.25
N VAL A 67 -5.73 12.09 -0.15
CA VAL A 67 -6.00 10.88 0.63
C VAL A 67 -6.83 9.89 -0.19
N VAL A 68 -6.42 8.62 -0.16
CA VAL A 68 -7.12 7.49 -0.78
C VAL A 68 -8.04 6.85 0.25
N THR A 69 -9.31 6.64 -0.09
CA THR A 69 -10.37 6.27 0.88
C THR A 69 -11.16 5.03 0.45
N SER A 70 -12.04 5.13 -0.55
CA SER A 70 -12.81 3.98 -1.03
C SER A 70 -11.89 2.90 -1.60
N GLY A 71 -12.25 1.63 -1.41
CA GLY A 71 -11.47 0.44 -1.82
C GLY A 71 -10.19 0.18 -1.02
N TRP A 72 -9.60 1.19 -0.38
CA TRP A 72 -8.30 1.07 0.29
C TRP A 72 -8.31 0.07 1.46
N LEU A 73 -9.34 0.05 2.31
CA LEU A 73 -9.39 -0.91 3.43
C LEU A 73 -9.57 -2.36 2.97
N LEU A 74 -10.21 -2.58 1.81
CA LEU A 74 -10.29 -3.91 1.19
C LEU A 74 -8.92 -4.36 0.66
N PHE A 75 -8.09 -3.43 0.16
CA PHE A 75 -6.71 -3.71 -0.22
C PHE A 75 -5.84 -4.03 1.01
N VAL A 76 -5.99 -3.27 2.11
CA VAL A 76 -5.32 -3.56 3.39
C VAL A 76 -5.64 -4.97 3.91
N GLN A 77 -6.92 -5.35 3.90
CA GLN A 77 -7.38 -6.67 4.33
C GLN A 77 -6.85 -7.79 3.42
N TRP A 78 -6.99 -7.63 2.09
CA TRP A 78 -6.55 -8.64 1.11
C TRP A 78 -5.05 -8.91 1.16
N TRP A 79 -4.23 -7.88 1.39
CA TRP A 79 -2.79 -7.99 1.48
C TRP A 79 -2.27 -8.23 2.91
N ASN A 80 -3.16 -8.27 3.90
CA ASN A 80 -2.86 -8.40 5.32
C ASN A 80 -1.78 -7.38 5.78
N LEU A 81 -2.01 -6.10 5.46
CA LEU A 81 -1.04 -5.01 5.65
C LEU A 81 -0.99 -4.53 7.11
N ALA A 82 0.21 -4.55 7.68
CA ALA A 82 0.49 -4.09 9.04
C ALA A 82 1.06 -2.66 9.09
N VAL A 83 1.06 -2.08 10.29
CA VAL A 83 1.79 -0.84 10.55
C VAL A 83 3.28 -1.13 10.43
N GLY A 84 3.99 -0.34 9.61
CA GLY A 84 5.41 -0.56 9.32
C GLY A 84 5.69 -1.17 7.95
N ASP A 85 4.73 -1.83 7.30
CA ASP A 85 4.86 -2.27 5.89
C ASP A 85 5.02 -1.07 4.94
N GLU A 86 5.60 -1.27 3.75
CA GLU A 86 5.73 -0.22 2.73
C GLU A 86 4.85 -0.50 1.50
N VAL A 87 4.15 0.53 1.03
CA VAL A 87 3.46 0.53 -0.26
C VAL A 87 4.16 1.47 -1.22
N LYS A 88 4.35 1.02 -2.47
CA LYS A 88 4.92 1.80 -3.56
C LYS A 88 3.90 1.93 -4.68
N VAL A 89 3.82 3.10 -5.28
CA VAL A 89 2.96 3.39 -6.43
C VAL A 89 3.80 3.93 -7.56
N TYR A 90 3.58 3.35 -8.73
CA TYR A 90 4.25 3.68 -9.97
C TYR A 90 3.24 4.20 -11.00
N GLY A 91 3.71 5.00 -11.93
CA GLY A 91 2.95 5.47 -13.09
C GLY A 91 3.74 5.24 -14.37
N LYS A 92 3.03 4.93 -15.45
CA LYS A 92 3.54 4.90 -16.83
C LYS A 92 2.53 5.62 -17.72
N MET A 93 3.02 6.33 -18.72
CA MET A 93 2.19 6.90 -19.79
C MET A 93 2.32 5.97 -21.01
N ASP A 94 1.19 5.62 -21.64
CA ASP A 94 1.21 4.82 -22.86
C ASP A 94 1.36 5.69 -24.13
N GLU A 95 1.33 5.05 -25.29
CA GLU A 95 1.54 5.70 -26.60
C GLU A 95 0.32 6.53 -27.05
N ALA A 96 -0.86 6.32 -26.44
CA ALA A 96 -2.05 7.15 -26.62
C ALA A 96 -2.09 8.34 -25.62
N GLY A 97 -1.21 8.34 -24.61
CA GLY A 97 -1.13 9.36 -23.57
C GLY A 97 -2.05 9.11 -22.37
N GLU A 98 -2.57 7.90 -22.18
CA GLU A 98 -3.25 7.52 -20.94
C GLU A 98 -2.22 7.18 -19.84
N GLU A 99 -2.49 7.63 -18.61
CA GLU A 99 -1.63 7.35 -17.44
C GLU A 99 -2.15 6.12 -16.69
N HIS A 100 -1.37 5.04 -16.73
CA HIS A 100 -1.65 3.77 -16.07
C HIS A 100 -0.82 3.66 -14.80
N TYR A 101 -1.41 3.16 -13.72
CA TYR A 101 -0.75 3.06 -12.42
C TYR A 101 -0.58 1.62 -11.94
N ARG A 102 0.50 1.37 -11.20
CA ARG A 102 0.84 0.05 -10.61
C ARG A 102 1.10 0.20 -9.11
N ILE A 103 0.72 -0.81 -8.32
CA ILE A 103 0.93 -0.83 -6.87
C ILE A 103 1.75 -2.05 -6.44
N GLU A 104 2.69 -1.83 -5.53
CA GLU A 104 3.47 -2.88 -4.87
C GLU A 104 3.31 -2.80 -3.35
N VAL A 105 3.38 -3.98 -2.72
CA VAL A 105 3.48 -4.17 -1.28
C VAL A 105 4.86 -4.76 -0.98
N ALA A 106 5.60 -4.12 -0.08
CA ALA A 106 6.82 -4.64 0.52
C ALA A 106 6.58 -4.80 2.03
N VAL A 107 6.48 -6.04 2.47
CA VAL A 107 6.32 -6.37 3.90
C VAL A 107 7.56 -5.90 4.66
N ALA A 108 7.37 -5.35 5.86
CA ALA A 108 8.46 -5.05 6.77
C ALA A 108 9.13 -6.35 7.22
N THR A 109 10.30 -6.63 6.68
CA THR A 109 11.23 -7.58 7.29
C THR A 109 11.69 -6.98 8.61
N ASN A 110 11.09 -7.42 9.71
CA ASN A 110 11.70 -7.24 11.03
C ASN A 110 13.08 -7.90 10.96
N SER A 111 14.15 -7.10 11.02
CA SER A 111 15.50 -7.60 11.14
C SER A 111 15.71 -8.09 12.56
N THR A 112 15.20 -9.29 12.85
CA THR A 112 15.43 -10.01 14.11
C THR A 112 16.89 -10.44 14.18
N ALA A 113 17.75 -9.48 14.54
CA ALA A 113 19.05 -9.76 15.12
C ALA A 113 18.85 -10.12 16.60
N ASP A 114 19.62 -11.10 17.04
CA ASP A 114 19.55 -11.79 18.34
C ASP A 114 18.22 -12.46 18.71
N GLY A 115 18.39 -13.59 19.40
CA GLY A 115 17.35 -14.26 20.14
C GLY A 115 17.92 -14.70 21.48
N THR A 116 17.17 -14.51 22.56
CA THR A 116 17.47 -15.08 23.86
C THR A 116 16.21 -15.78 24.35
N VAL A 117 16.29 -17.09 24.59
CA VAL A 117 15.24 -17.85 25.26
C VAL A 117 15.20 -17.43 26.72
N ASN A 118 14.00 -17.26 27.27
CA ASN A 118 13.68 -17.44 28.68
C ASN A 118 12.21 -17.84 28.79
N ASP A 119 11.93 -18.79 29.68
CA ASP A 119 10.64 -19.49 29.75
C ASP A 119 9.62 -18.85 30.73
N ASP A 120 8.38 -19.32 30.58
CA ASP A 120 7.28 -19.37 31.56
C ASP A 120 6.92 -18.12 32.41
N GLN A 121 5.74 -17.57 32.11
CA GLN A 121 4.67 -17.51 33.12
C GLN A 121 3.29 -17.45 32.47
N THR A 122 2.29 -18.07 33.09
CA THR A 122 1.00 -18.44 32.48
C THR A 122 -0.22 -17.73 33.09
N GLU A 123 -1.16 -17.30 32.23
CA GLU A 123 -2.58 -16.95 32.55
C GLU A 123 -2.84 -15.75 33.50
N LYS A 124 -4.00 -15.09 33.61
CA LYS A 124 -5.39 -15.11 33.04
C LYS A 124 -6.01 -13.71 33.36
N LEU A 125 -7.03 -13.13 32.72
CA LEU A 125 -7.68 -13.21 31.39
C LEU A 125 -8.73 -12.07 31.29
N HIS A 126 -8.82 -11.31 30.17
CA HIS A 126 -10.08 -10.61 29.80
C HIS A 126 -10.22 -10.29 28.30
N ASN A 127 -11.07 -11.09 27.64
CA ASN A 127 -11.84 -10.88 26.40
C ASN A 127 -11.61 -9.61 25.53
N GLN A 128 -11.20 -9.83 24.27
CA GLN A 128 -11.98 -9.39 23.09
C GLN A 128 -11.95 -10.49 22.00
N PRO A 129 -12.98 -10.61 21.15
CA PRO A 129 -13.17 -11.80 20.31
C PRO A 129 -12.32 -11.82 19.03
N PHE A 130 -11.46 -12.84 18.96
CA PHE A 130 -11.43 -13.81 17.87
C PHE A 130 -11.49 -13.29 16.41
N PHE A 131 -10.31 -13.02 15.84
CA PHE A 131 -10.05 -13.21 14.42
C PHE A 131 -8.76 -14.02 14.23
N GLU A 132 -8.76 -15.26 14.73
CA GLU A 132 -7.84 -16.27 14.21
C GLU A 132 -8.26 -16.63 12.78
N PHE A 133 -7.62 -15.99 11.82
CA PHE A 133 -7.60 -16.48 10.44
C PHE A 133 -6.15 -16.65 10.01
N ILE A 134 -5.72 -17.90 9.83
CA ILE A 134 -4.40 -18.26 9.31
C ILE A 134 -4.34 -17.90 7.82
N SER A 135 -4.26 -16.60 7.54
CA SER A 135 -4.06 -16.07 6.20
C SER A 135 -2.55 -16.13 5.89
N GLN A 136 -2.14 -17.20 5.21
CA GLN A 136 -0.82 -17.26 4.58
C GLN A 136 -0.68 -16.05 3.65
N LYS A 137 0.30 -15.18 3.93
CA LYS A 137 0.57 -14.00 3.10
C LYS A 137 0.89 -14.46 1.67
N PRO A 138 0.33 -13.85 0.60
CA PRO A 138 0.53 -14.32 -0.76
C PRO A 138 2.00 -14.18 -1.18
N ASP A 139 2.70 -15.32 -1.24
CA ASP A 139 4.16 -15.39 -1.21
C ASP A 139 4.84 -14.34 -2.10
N LEU A 140 5.69 -13.54 -1.47
CA LEU A 140 6.61 -12.63 -2.15
C LEU A 140 7.86 -13.40 -2.58
N ASN A 141 7.65 -14.45 -3.37
CA ASN A 141 8.72 -15.24 -3.98
C ASN A 141 9.46 -14.38 -5.01
N ILE A 142 10.56 -13.75 -4.58
CA ILE A 142 11.47 -12.99 -5.44
C ILE A 142 12.26 -13.98 -6.29
N GLY A 143 11.66 -14.37 -7.41
CA GLY A 143 12.28 -15.21 -8.42
C GLY A 143 13.50 -14.51 -9.03
N LYS A 144 14.70 -14.87 -8.55
CA LYS A 144 15.97 -14.47 -9.18
C LYS A 144 16.07 -15.14 -10.55
N SER A 145 15.67 -14.43 -11.61
CA SER A 145 15.95 -14.85 -12.98
C SER A 145 17.46 -14.91 -13.19
N LYS A 146 18.04 -16.12 -13.22
CA LYS A 146 19.38 -16.32 -13.78
C LYS A 146 19.35 -15.84 -15.23
N LEU A 147 20.36 -15.07 -15.64
CA LEU A 147 20.64 -14.93 -17.06
C LEU A 147 20.97 -16.31 -17.63
N ILE A 148 20.49 -16.57 -18.84
CA ILE A 148 20.94 -17.68 -19.68
C ILE A 148 21.86 -17.06 -20.72
N ASN A 149 23.10 -17.56 -20.79
CA ASN A 149 24.13 -17.21 -21.77
C ASN A 149 25.04 -18.43 -21.90
#